data_AF-A0A8T1BKH3-F1
#
_entry.id   AF-A0A8T1BKH3-F1
#
_cell.length_a   1.000
_cell.length_b   1.000
_cell.length_c   1.000
_cell.angle_alpha   90.00
_cell.angle_beta   90.00
_cell.angle_gamma   90.00
#
_symmetry.space_group_name_H-M   'P 1'
#
loop_
_entity.id
_entity.type
_entity.pdbx_description
1 polymer ?
#
loop_
_entity_poly.entity_id
_entity_poly.type
_entity_poly.pdbx_seq_one_letter_code
_entity_poly.pdbx_strand_id
1 'polypeptide(L)' 'MVGGVISRHGVQEGLLSDRGPNFTSGLTRSLTSKTSRIKKLFSTAYHPQTQGLVERFNVTLLNMLRMYVHKSQKDWDVYL' A
#
# COMPACT_ATOMS: atom_id res chain seq x y z
N MET A 1 -17.67 -6.83 -4.42
CA MET A 1 -16.22 -6.54 -4.48
C MET A 1 -16.06 -5.04 -4.31
N VAL A 2 -15.12 -4.56 -3.50
CA VAL A 2 -14.81 -3.12 -3.43
C VAL A 2 -14.13 -2.74 -4.75
N GLY A 3 -14.94 -2.49 -5.78
CA GLY A 3 -14.52 -2.32 -7.16
C GLY A 3 -13.72 -1.03 -7.31
N GLY A 4 -12.45 -1.14 -7.69
CA GLY A 4 -11.57 0.00 -7.97
C GLY A 4 -10.41 0.19 -6.98
N VAL A 5 -10.45 -0.42 -5.80
CA VAL A 5 -9.36 -0.26 -4.80
C VAL A 5 -8.24 -1.29 -5.00
N ILE A 6 -8.62 -2.54 -5.29
CA ILE A 6 -7.64 -3.65 -5.38
C ILE A 6 -7.27 -3.97 -6.84
N SER A 7 -8.17 -3.68 -7.79
CA SER A 7 -7.99 -4.08 -9.19
C SER A 7 -8.46 -2.98 -10.15
N ARG A 8 -7.91 -1.76 -9.99
CA ARG A 8 -8.18 -0.66 -10.93
C ARG A 8 -7.54 -0.91 -12.31
N HIS A 9 -6.37 -1.55 -12.32
CA HIS A 9 -5.54 -1.75 -13.51
C HIS A 9 -5.25 -3.22 -13.81
N GLY A 10 -5.92 -4.16 -13.13
CA GLY A 10 -5.65 -5.60 -13.21
C GLY A 10 -5.44 -6.23 -11.82
N VAL A 11 -5.29 -7.55 -11.78
CA VAL A 11 -5.05 -8.30 -10.54
C VAL A 11 -3.54 -8.50 -10.37
N GLN A 12 -3.00 -8.07 -9.23
CA GLN A 12 -1.57 -8.24 -8.92
C GLN A 12 -1.23 -9.72 -8.67
N GLU A 13 -0.05 -10.16 -9.08
CA GLU A 13 0.42 -11.55 -8.84
C GLU A 13 0.96 -11.77 -7.42
N GLY A 14 1.33 -10.70 -6.73
CA GLY A 14 1.85 -10.77 -5.38
C GLY A 14 1.63 -9.48 -4.61
N LEU A 15 1.35 -9.62 -3.32
CA LEU A 15 1.27 -8.51 -2.38
C LEU A 15 2.45 -8.65 -1.42
N LEU A 16 3.41 -7.75 -1.56
CA LEU A 16 4.49 -7.61 -0.61
C LEU A 16 4.10 -6.57 0.43
N SER A 17 4.12 -6.96 1.70
CA SER A 17 3.82 -6.07 2.81
C SER A 17 4.71 -6.36 4.00
N ASP A 18 4.80 -5.37 4.89
CA ASP A 18 5.32 -5.56 6.23
C ASP A 18 4.48 -6.56 7.05
N ARG A 19 4.97 -6.87 8.25
CA ARG A 19 4.29 -7.77 9.20
C ARG A 19 3.26 -7.04 10.07
N GLY A 20 2.81 -5.85 9.68
CA GLY A 20 1.83 -5.07 10.43
C GLY A 20 0.52 -5.85 10.63
N PRO A 21 -0.18 -5.67 11.76
CA PRO A 21 -1.42 -6.41 12.07
C PRO A 21 -2.51 -6.22 11.01
N ASN A 22 -2.56 -5.03 10.39
CA ASN A 22 -3.47 -4.75 9.28
C ASN A 22 -3.23 -5.68 8.09
N PHE A 23 -1.97 -6.00 7.82
CA PHE A 23 -1.57 -6.88 6.73
C PHE A 23 -1.43 -8.34 7.15
N THR A 24 -1.47 -8.69 8.43
CA THR A 24 -1.47 -10.09 8.89
C THR A 24 -2.85 -10.58 9.33
N SER A 25 -3.84 -9.68 9.43
CA SER A 25 -5.21 -10.02 9.86
C SER A 25 -5.89 -11.09 8.98
N GLY A 26 -6.80 -11.84 9.61
CA GLY A 26 -7.60 -12.87 8.93
C GLY A 26 -8.44 -12.30 7.78
N LEU A 27 -8.91 -11.05 7.92
CA LEU A 27 -9.64 -10.33 6.87
C LEU A 27 -8.75 -10.13 5.64
N THR A 28 -7.54 -9.61 5.81
CA THR A 28 -6.61 -9.38 4.70
C THR A 28 -6.21 -10.70 4.05
N ARG A 29 -6.04 -11.78 4.82
CA ARG A 29 -5.78 -13.11 4.28
C ARG A 29 -6.95 -13.63 3.44
N SER A 30 -8.19 -13.48 3.92
CA SER A 30 -9.42 -13.86 3.20
C SER A 30 -9.59 -13.03 1.92
N LEU A 31 -9.25 -11.75 1.95
CA LEU A 31 -9.32 -10.86 0.80
C LEU A 31 -8.29 -11.24 -0.28
N THR A 32 -7.05 -11.52 0.12
CA THR A 32 -6.00 -11.98 -0.81
C THR A 32 -6.29 -13.36 -1.38
N SER A 33 -6.94 -14.26 -0.63
CA SER A 33 -7.28 -15.60 -1.14
C SER A 33 -8.49 -15.57 -2.08
N LYS A 34 -9.48 -14.70 -1.81
CA LYS A 34 -10.65 -14.49 -2.69
C LYS A 34 -10.30 -13.73 -3.96
N THR A 35 -9.29 -12.86 -3.91
CA THR A 35 -8.73 -12.17 -5.08
C THR A 35 -7.70 -13.10 -5.72
N SER A 36 -8.18 -14.14 -6.38
CA SER A 36 -7.39 -15.25 -6.90
C SER A 36 -6.13 -14.76 -7.64
N ARG A 37 -4.96 -15.25 -7.20
CA ARG A 37 -3.58 -15.07 -7.70
C ARG A 37 -2.64 -14.19 -6.88
N ILE A 38 -3.11 -13.45 -5.86
CA ILE A 38 -2.19 -12.67 -5.02
C ILE A 38 -1.42 -13.60 -4.06
N LYS A 39 -0.16 -13.94 -4.38
CA LYS A 39 0.75 -14.56 -3.42
C LYS A 39 1.16 -13.53 -2.38
N LYS A 40 0.79 -13.75 -1.14
CA LYS A 40 1.19 -12.88 -0.04
C LYS A 40 2.65 -13.18 0.32
N LEU A 41 3.53 -12.29 -0.12
CA LEU A 41 4.94 -12.34 0.24
C LEU A 41 5.08 -11.45 1.47
N PHE A 42 5.46 -12.04 2.59
CA PHE A 42 5.90 -11.23 3.73
C PHE A 42 7.34 -10.84 3.45
N SER A 43 7.69 -9.56 3.63
CA SER A 43 9.09 -9.21 3.72
C SER A 43 9.71 -10.04 4.86
N THR A 44 10.88 -10.63 4.61
CA THR A 44 11.68 -11.17 5.71
C THR A 44 11.98 -10.00 6.66
N ALA A 45 12.06 -10.25 7.96
CA ALA A 45 12.50 -9.23 8.90
C ALA A 45 13.82 -8.63 8.38
N TYR A 46 13.89 -7.28 8.29
CA TYR A 46 15.05 -6.54 7.76
C TYR A 46 15.38 -6.77 6.27
N HIS A 47 14.40 -6.66 5.35
CA HIS A 47 14.67 -6.45 3.91
C HIS A 47 14.40 -4.98 3.47
N PRO A 48 15.24 -4.02 3.88
CA PRO A 48 15.07 -2.60 3.56
C PRO A 48 15.16 -2.31 2.06
N GLN A 49 15.77 -3.19 1.25
CA GLN A 49 15.82 -3.02 -0.20
C GLN A 49 14.45 -3.20 -0.87
N THR A 50 13.61 -4.11 -0.38
CA THR A 50 12.28 -4.35 -0.97
C THR A 50 11.24 -3.36 -0.47
N GLN A 51 11.40 -2.87 0.77
CA GLN A 51 10.59 -1.77 1.30
C GLN A 51 11.06 -0.40 0.81
N GLY A 52 12.32 -0.27 0.39
CA GLY A 52 12.91 1.00 -0.05
C GLY A 52 12.22 1.63 -1.26
N LEU A 53 11.63 0.84 -2.16
CA LEU A 53 10.82 1.39 -3.27
C LEU A 53 9.54 2.06 -2.76
N VAL A 54 8.85 1.39 -1.82
CA VAL A 54 7.64 1.93 -1.19
C VAL A 54 7.98 3.16 -0.34
N GLU A 55 9.07 3.10 0.42
CA GLU A 55 9.54 4.22 1.23
C GLU A 55 9.94 5.42 0.36
N ARG A 56 10.70 5.22 -0.71
CA ARG A 56 11.04 6.29 -1.67
C ARG A 56 9.80 6.89 -2.31
N PHE A 57 8.86 6.05 -2.73
CA PHE A 57 7.59 6.51 -3.28
C PHE A 57 6.81 7.35 -2.27
N ASN A 58 6.69 6.89 -1.02
CA ASN A 58 6.03 7.64 0.05
C ASN A 58 6.70 8.99 0.30
N VAL A 59 8.03 9.07 0.28
CA VAL A 59 8.77 10.33 0.39
C VAL A 59 8.46 11.26 -0.79
N THR A 60 8.48 10.75 -2.02
CA THR A 60 8.14 11.52 -3.22
C THR A 60 6.71 12.05 -3.13
N LEU A 61 5.74 11.21 -2.76
CA LEU A 61 4.33 11.57 -2.60
C LEU A 61 4.15 12.67 -1.54
N LEU A 62 4.79 12.51 -0.37
CA LEU A 62 4.73 13.50 0.70
C LEU A 62 5.36 14.84 0.27
N ASN A 63 6.44 14.82 -0.50
CA ASN A 63 7.05 16.03 -1.03
C ASN A 63 6.16 16.74 -2.05
N MET A 64 5.46 15.99 -2.91
CA MET A 64 4.46 16.55 -3.81
C MET A 64 3.32 17.18 -3.01
N LEU A 65 2.75 16.47 -2.04
CA LEU A 65 1.66 16.99 -1.21
C LEU A 65 2.06 18.25 -0.45
N ARG A 66 3.28 18.33 0.08
CA ARG A 66 3.80 19.55 0.75
C ARG A 66 3.76 20.81 -0.12
N MET A 67 3.76 20.67 -1.45
CA MET A 67 3.65 21.82 -2.36
C MET A 67 2.23 22.34 -2.51
N TYR A 68 1.21 21.50 -2.27
CA TYR A 68 -0.20 21.82 -2.52
C TYR A 68 -1.01 22.02 -1.23
N VAL A 69 -0.64 21.30 -0.18
CA VAL A 69 -1.37 21.28 1.08
C VAL A 69 -1.12 22.58 1.84
N HIS A 70 -2.19 23.16 2.38
CA HIS A 70 -2.12 24.36 3.20
C HIS A 70 -1.22 24.14 4.43
N LYS A 71 -0.65 25.22 5.00
CA LYS A 71 0.25 25.12 6.17
C LYS A 71 -0.34 24.35 7.36
N SER A 72 -1.67 24.29 7.46
CA SER A 72 -2.39 23.54 8.49
C SER A 72 -2.40 22.02 8.28
N GLN A 73 -1.98 21.51 7.12
CA GLN A 73 -1.93 20.09 6.77
C GLN A 73 -3.25 19.33 6.95
N LYS A 74 -4.39 20.00 6.74
CA LYS A 74 -5.74 19.42 6.95
C LYS A 74 -6.48 19.10 5.66
N ASP A 75 -5.92 19.47 4.52
CA ASP A 75 -6.51 19.41 3.18
C ASP A 75 -5.76 18.45 2.25
N TRP A 76 -4.92 17.57 2.82
CA TRP A 76 -4.11 16.61 2.05
C TRP A 76 -4.95 15.59 1.27
N ASP A 77 -6.16 15.29 1.76
CA ASP A 77 -7.11 14.37 1.17
C ASP A 77 -7.76 14.92 -0.11
N VAL A 78 -7.80 16.24 -0.30
CA VAL A 78 -8.33 16.88 -1.51
C VAL A 78 -7.37 16.71 -2.70
N TYR A 79 -6.08 16.44 -2.44
CA TYR A 79 -5.03 16.35 -3.45
C TYR A 79 -4.54 14.91 -3.73
N LEU A 80 -5.25 13.89 -3.21
CA LEU A 80 -4.98 12.45 -3.42
C LEU A 80 -6.06 11.78 -4.27
#